data_AF-A0A8J8WBE8-F1
#
_entry.id   AF-A0A8J8WBE8-F1
#
_cell.length_a   1.000
_cell.length_b   1.000
_cell.length_c   1.000
_cell.angle_alpha   90.00
_cell.angle_beta   90.00
_cell.angle_gamma   90.00
#
_symmetry.space_group_name_H-M   'P 1'
#
loop_
_entity.id
_entity.type
_entity.pdbx_description
1 polymer ?
#
loop_
_entity_poly.entity_id
_entity_poly.type
_entity_poly.pdbx_seq_one_letter_code
_entity_poly.pdbx_strand_id
1 'polypeptide(L)'
;EPEPEPEPEPEPEPEPEPEPEPEINCGEGTELVNGICQVIKTPEPEDEGGSCLIATAAYGTELAPQIQLLREVRDNTVLSTTSGAAFMTGFNTLYYSFAPTVADWERENPMFQEAVRAFITPMISTLSIMTLAEDGSEVEVLGLGISVIALNLAMYIAAPALIGFKVHKSLKSRK
;
A
#
# COMPACT_ATOMS: atom_id res chain seq x y z
N GLU A 1 -53.85 47.35 63.71
CA GLU A 1 -53.43 47.64 62.32
C GLU A 1 -52.55 46.50 61.84
N PRO A 2 -52.69 46.02 60.60
CA PRO A 2 -51.72 45.10 59.99
C PRO A 2 -50.51 45.91 59.50
N GLU A 3 -49.30 45.40 59.77
CA GLU A 3 -48.03 45.95 59.30
C GLU A 3 -47.88 45.79 57.77
N PRO A 4 -47.19 46.70 57.08
CA PRO A 4 -47.01 46.61 55.63
C PRO A 4 -46.00 45.51 55.27
N GLU A 5 -46.36 44.68 54.28
CA GLU A 5 -45.45 43.70 53.69
C GLU A 5 -44.35 44.39 52.86
N PRO A 6 -43.10 43.88 52.85
CA PRO A 6 -42.00 44.48 52.11
C PRO A 6 -42.13 44.21 50.60
N GLU A 7 -41.88 45.23 49.79
CA GLU A 7 -41.79 45.10 48.33
C GLU A 7 -40.57 44.23 47.92
N PRO A 8 -40.69 43.39 46.88
CA PRO A 8 -39.57 42.56 46.42
C PRO A 8 -38.54 43.39 45.64
N GLU A 9 -37.26 43.27 46.01
CA GLU A 9 -36.14 43.82 45.24
C GLU A 9 -35.97 43.06 43.89
N PRO A 10 -35.57 43.76 42.80
CA PRO A 10 -35.37 43.11 41.51
C PRO A 10 -34.12 42.22 41.53
N GLU A 11 -34.29 40.96 41.13
CA GLU A 11 -33.18 40.01 40.95
C GLU A 11 -32.25 40.46 39.80
N PRO A 12 -30.93 40.30 39.94
CA PRO A 12 -29.97 40.68 38.90
C PRO A 12 -30.05 39.75 37.70
N GLU A 13 -30.12 40.32 36.48
CA GLU A 13 -30.05 39.55 35.24
C GLU A 13 -28.67 38.88 35.09
N PRO A 14 -28.61 37.60 34.66
CA PRO A 14 -27.35 36.88 34.50
C PRO A 14 -26.55 37.41 33.30
N GLU A 15 -25.27 37.68 33.51
CA GLU A 15 -24.33 38.01 32.42
C GLU A 15 -24.14 36.80 31.47
N PRO A 16 -24.02 37.01 30.15
CA PRO A 16 -23.85 35.92 29.20
C PRO A 16 -22.47 35.27 29.32
N GLU A 17 -22.45 33.94 29.46
CA GLU A 17 -21.23 33.13 29.49
C GLU A 17 -20.49 33.17 28.13
N PRO A 18 -19.14 33.15 28.11
CA PRO A 18 -18.36 33.16 26.88
C PRO A 18 -18.51 31.84 26.10
N GLU A 19 -18.79 31.95 24.79
CA GLU A 19 -18.89 30.79 23.89
C GLU A 19 -17.53 30.08 23.74
N PRO A 20 -17.49 28.73 23.74
CA PRO A 20 -16.26 27.97 23.60
C PRO A 20 -15.69 28.06 22.17
N GLU A 21 -14.36 28.23 22.07
CA GLU A 21 -13.63 28.23 20.79
C GLU A 21 -13.73 26.86 20.09
N PRO A 22 -13.78 26.82 18.74
CA PRO A 22 -13.94 25.57 18.01
C PRO A 22 -12.67 24.70 18.08
N GLU A 23 -12.81 23.48 18.61
CA GLU A 23 -11.77 22.46 18.57
C GLU A 23 -11.53 22.00 17.11
N ILE A 24 -10.38 22.38 16.54
CA ILE A 24 -9.96 21.92 15.21
C ILE A 24 -9.41 20.50 15.34
N ASN A 25 -10.23 19.52 14.98
CA ASN A 25 -9.80 18.12 14.89
C ASN A 25 -9.32 17.83 13.46
N CYS A 26 -8.01 17.64 13.30
CA CYS A 26 -7.41 17.20 12.05
C CYS A 26 -7.82 15.74 11.75
N GLY A 27 -7.99 15.40 10.47
CA GLY A 27 -8.40 14.05 10.04
C GLY A 27 -7.29 13.01 10.22
N GLU A 28 -7.65 11.73 10.07
CA GLU A 28 -6.72 10.60 10.14
C GLU A 28 -5.52 10.81 9.20
N GLY A 29 -4.30 10.67 9.73
CA GLY A 29 -3.05 10.90 9.00
C GLY A 29 -2.53 12.35 8.96
N THR A 30 -3.11 13.27 9.74
CA THR A 30 -2.63 14.65 9.87
C THR A 30 -2.50 15.09 11.32
N GLU A 31 -1.46 15.85 11.64
CA GLU A 31 -1.29 16.49 12.95
C GLU A 31 -1.43 18.01 12.86
N LEU A 32 -1.91 18.63 13.93
CA LEU A 32 -2.07 20.08 14.04
C LEU A 32 -0.71 20.72 14.35
N VAL A 33 -0.06 21.29 13.34
CA VAL A 33 1.19 22.04 13.48
C VAL A 33 0.91 23.50 13.18
N ASN A 34 1.06 24.38 14.18
CA ASN A 34 0.80 25.83 14.05
C ASN A 34 -0.61 26.18 13.53
N GLY A 35 -1.63 25.44 13.94
CA GLY A 35 -3.02 25.69 13.52
C GLY A 35 -3.36 25.23 12.11
N ILE A 36 -2.46 24.49 11.45
CA ILE A 36 -2.66 23.92 10.12
C ILE A 36 -2.47 22.41 10.23
N CYS A 37 -3.42 21.65 9.68
CA CYS A 37 -3.27 20.20 9.59
C CYS A 37 -2.18 19.87 8.56
N GLN A 38 -1.04 19.38 9.04
CA GLN A 38 0.08 18.96 8.20
C GLN A 38 0.09 17.43 8.10
N VAL A 39 0.29 16.93 6.87
CA VAL A 39 0.62 15.52 6.65
C VAL A 39 2.07 15.35 7.10
N ILE A 40 2.27 14.93 8.35
CA ILE A 40 3.58 14.47 8.78
C ILE A 40 3.78 13.14 8.07
N LYS A 41 4.87 13.01 7.28
CA LYS A 41 5.42 11.69 6.98
C LYS A 41 5.97 11.14 8.29
N THR A 42 5.08 10.74 9.19
CA THR A 42 5.44 9.80 10.24
C THR A 42 6.08 8.65 9.48
N PRO A 43 7.29 8.17 9.84
CA PRO A 43 7.60 6.79 9.50
C PRO A 43 6.44 6.03 10.13
N GLU A 44 5.49 5.60 9.29
CA GLU A 44 4.33 4.86 9.75
C GLU A 44 4.88 3.85 10.76
N PRO A 45 4.26 3.69 11.95
CA PRO A 45 4.53 2.47 12.69
C PRO A 45 4.40 1.36 11.65
N GLU A 46 5.39 0.48 11.57
CA GLU A 46 5.40 -0.63 10.63
C GLU A 46 4.10 -1.42 10.86
N ASP A 47 3.02 -0.97 10.24
CA ASP A 47 1.75 -1.67 10.23
C ASP A 47 2.15 -2.98 9.58
N GLU A 48 1.84 -4.06 10.29
CA GLU A 48 2.41 -5.40 10.11
C GLU A 48 2.22 -5.99 8.69
N GLY A 49 1.63 -5.23 7.76
CA GLY A 49 1.60 -5.47 6.33
C GLY A 49 2.13 -4.29 5.50
N GLY A 50 3.45 -4.15 5.38
CA GLY A 50 4.10 -3.05 4.66
C GLY A 50 3.52 -2.70 3.26
N SER A 51 3.63 -1.42 2.90
CA SER A 51 3.01 -0.83 1.71
C SER A 51 3.61 -1.30 0.39
N CYS A 52 2.74 -1.65 -0.57
CA CYS A 52 3.13 -2.10 -1.91
C CYS A 52 3.37 -0.90 -2.85
N LEU A 53 4.27 0.02 -2.48
CA LEU A 53 4.52 1.32 -3.14
C LEU A 53 4.57 1.29 -4.68
N ILE A 54 5.36 0.38 -5.27
CA ILE A 54 5.50 0.24 -6.73
C ILE A 54 4.18 -0.21 -7.35
N ALA A 55 3.51 -1.20 -6.75
CA ALA A 55 2.24 -1.69 -7.29
C ALA A 55 1.14 -0.63 -7.14
N THR A 56 1.12 0.09 -6.03
CA THR A 56 0.23 1.23 -5.79
C THR A 56 0.43 2.32 -6.85
N ALA A 57 1.68 2.67 -7.16
CA ALA A 57 1.99 3.65 -8.20
C ALA A 57 1.57 3.15 -9.60
N ALA A 58 1.84 1.88 -9.90
CA ALA A 58 1.48 1.26 -11.18
C ALA A 58 -0.04 1.18 -11.41
N TYR A 59 -0.81 0.74 -10.41
CA TYR A 59 -2.27 0.54 -10.51
C TYR A 59 -3.10 1.76 -10.08
N GLY A 60 -2.46 2.78 -9.51
CA GLY A 60 -3.07 4.06 -9.12
C GLY A 60 -3.85 4.04 -7.80
N THR A 61 -4.10 2.88 -7.21
CA THR A 61 -4.73 2.76 -5.90
C THR A 61 -4.24 1.52 -5.18
N GLU A 62 -4.09 1.62 -3.86
CA GLU A 62 -3.80 0.49 -2.99
C GLU A 62 -4.94 -0.52 -2.97
N LEU A 63 -6.17 -0.10 -3.27
CA LEU A 63 -7.38 -0.93 -3.25
C LEU A 63 -7.60 -1.69 -4.57
N ALA A 64 -6.64 -1.63 -5.49
CA ALA A 64 -6.70 -2.39 -6.72
C ALA A 64 -6.77 -3.89 -6.41
N PRO A 65 -7.64 -4.67 -7.10
CA PRO A 65 -7.76 -6.11 -6.87
C PRO A 65 -6.43 -6.87 -6.97
N GLN A 66 -5.52 -6.39 -7.82
CA GLN A 66 -4.18 -6.94 -8.00
C GLN A 66 -3.33 -6.81 -6.74
N ILE A 67 -3.43 -5.69 -6.02
CA ILE A 67 -2.66 -5.45 -4.79
C ILE A 67 -3.32 -6.17 -3.62
N GLN A 68 -4.65 -6.26 -3.61
CA GLN A 68 -5.36 -7.06 -2.62
C GLN A 68 -4.97 -8.55 -2.71
N LEU A 69 -4.85 -9.11 -3.93
CA LEU A 69 -4.32 -10.46 -4.11
C LEU A 69 -2.91 -10.62 -3.53
N LEU A 70 -2.03 -9.63 -3.73
CA LEU A 70 -0.68 -9.66 -3.14
C LEU A 70 -0.72 -9.69 -1.62
N ARG A 71 -1.59 -8.88 -1.01
CA ARG A 71 -1.79 -8.85 0.45
C ARG A 71 -2.34 -10.17 0.96
N GLU A 72 -3.37 -10.71 0.32
CA GLU A 72 -3.97 -11.99 0.69
C GLU A 72 -2.96 -13.13 0.64
N VAL A 73 -2.18 -13.23 -0.45
CA VAL A 73 -1.12 -14.25 -0.57
C VAL A 73 -0.02 -14.03 0.47
N ARG A 74 0.42 -12.79 0.68
CA ARG A 74 1.44 -12.48 1.69
C ARG A 74 0.96 -12.88 3.08
N ASP A 75 -0.21 -12.40 3.47
CA ASP A 75 -0.70 -12.46 4.85
C ASP A 75 -1.18 -13.87 5.21
N ASN A 76 -1.92 -14.53 4.31
CA ASN A 76 -2.50 -15.85 4.60
C ASN A 76 -1.56 -17.01 4.26
N THR A 77 -0.72 -16.88 3.22
CA THR A 77 0.10 -17.99 2.73
C THR A 77 1.57 -17.84 3.10
N VAL A 78 2.18 -16.69 2.83
CA VAL A 78 3.64 -16.55 3.00
C VAL A 78 4.00 -16.36 4.48
N LEU A 79 3.33 -15.43 5.17
CA LEU A 79 3.60 -15.12 6.58
C LEU A 79 3.09 -16.19 7.55
N SER A 80 2.24 -17.12 7.10
CA SER A 80 1.81 -18.27 7.91
C SER A 80 2.90 -19.34 8.09
N THR A 81 4.07 -19.18 7.46
CA THR A 81 5.20 -20.12 7.54
C THR A 81 6.49 -19.44 7.98
N THR A 82 7.37 -20.18 8.67
CA THR A 82 8.67 -19.67 9.14
C THR A 82 9.56 -19.23 7.97
N SER A 83 9.60 -20.06 6.93
CA SER A 83 10.41 -19.83 5.74
C SER A 83 9.92 -18.62 4.92
N GLY A 84 8.60 -18.46 4.78
CA GLY A 84 8.00 -17.31 4.12
C GLY A 84 8.20 -16.00 4.89
N ALA A 85 8.08 -16.01 6.22
CA ALA A 85 8.37 -14.85 7.06
C ALA A 85 9.85 -14.40 6.96
N ALA A 86 10.78 -15.36 6.99
CA ALA A 86 12.20 -15.08 6.79
C ALA A 86 12.49 -14.49 5.40
N PHE A 87 11.87 -15.04 4.35
CA PHE A 87 11.96 -14.49 2.99
C PHE A 87 11.43 -13.06 2.93
N MET A 88 10.25 -12.79 3.50
CA MET A 88 9.63 -11.47 3.50
C MET A 88 10.48 -10.43 4.24
N THR A 89 11.17 -10.81 5.31
CA THR A 89 12.10 -9.92 6.02
C THR A 89 13.24 -9.45 5.09
N GLY A 90 13.87 -10.39 4.38
CA GLY A 90 14.94 -10.07 3.44
C GLY A 90 14.44 -9.31 2.21
N PHE A 91 13.29 -9.71 1.68
CA PHE A 91 12.63 -9.04 0.57
C PHE A 91 12.29 -7.58 0.91
N ASN A 92 11.65 -7.33 2.05
CA ASN A 92 11.26 -5.98 2.50
C ASN A 92 12.48 -5.07 2.60
N THR A 93 13.58 -5.57 3.18
CA THR A 93 14.84 -4.80 3.30
C THR A 93 15.32 -4.30 1.93
N LEU A 94 15.32 -5.17 0.92
CA LEU A 94 15.71 -4.78 -0.43
C LEU A 94 14.64 -3.91 -1.09
N TYR A 95 13.37 -4.30 -1.03
CA TYR A 95 12.25 -3.62 -1.65
C TYR A 95 12.17 -2.16 -1.24
N TYR A 96 12.14 -1.87 0.06
CA TYR A 96 12.05 -0.49 0.54
C TYR A 96 13.31 0.34 0.31
N SER A 97 14.45 -0.28 -0.02
CA SER A 97 15.67 0.47 -0.38
C SER A 97 15.56 1.21 -1.73
N PHE A 98 14.66 0.78 -2.62
CA PHE A 98 14.50 1.38 -3.95
C PHE A 98 13.05 1.75 -4.30
N ALA A 99 12.06 1.14 -3.64
CA ALA A 99 10.65 1.31 -3.98
C ALA A 99 10.16 2.78 -3.93
N PRO A 100 10.56 3.63 -2.97
CA PRO A 100 10.12 5.03 -2.96
C PRO A 100 10.55 5.79 -4.23
N THR A 101 11.82 5.64 -4.63
CA THR A 101 12.38 6.30 -5.81
C THR A 101 11.67 5.84 -7.10
N VAL A 102 11.40 4.54 -7.21
CA VAL A 102 10.70 3.99 -8.39
C VAL A 102 9.25 4.50 -8.43
N ALA A 103 8.55 4.49 -7.31
CA ALA A 103 7.18 4.97 -7.21
C ALA A 103 7.07 6.49 -7.51
N ASP A 104 8.07 7.28 -7.12
CA ASP A 104 8.17 8.69 -7.50
C ASP A 104 8.28 8.84 -9.03
N TRP A 105 9.16 8.06 -9.68
CA TRP A 105 9.32 8.10 -11.13
C TRP A 105 8.07 7.65 -11.90
N GLU A 106 7.34 6.66 -11.39
CA GLU A 106 6.06 6.23 -11.96
C GLU A 106 5.03 7.36 -11.95
N ARG A 107 4.93 8.11 -10.83
CA ARG A 107 4.01 9.26 -10.71
C ARG A 107 4.36 10.40 -11.65
N GLU A 108 5.64 10.60 -11.96
CA GLU A 108 6.09 11.65 -12.87
C GLU A 108 5.93 11.28 -14.35
N ASN A 109 5.95 9.98 -14.69
CA ASN A 109 6.02 9.51 -16.06
C ASN A 109 4.95 8.45 -16.37
N PRO A 110 3.80 8.84 -16.97
CA PRO A 110 2.71 7.91 -17.28
C PRO A 110 3.13 6.75 -18.20
N MET A 111 4.09 6.98 -19.12
CA MET A 111 4.62 5.90 -19.96
C MET A 111 5.43 4.89 -19.15
N PHE A 112 6.20 5.35 -18.15
CA PHE A 112 6.95 4.47 -17.27
C PHE A 112 6.02 3.69 -16.35
N GLN A 113 4.99 4.33 -15.79
CA GLN A 113 3.94 3.68 -15.02
C GLN A 113 3.29 2.52 -15.80
N GLU A 114 2.87 2.75 -17.05
CA GLU A 114 2.27 1.70 -17.88
C GLU A 114 3.28 0.59 -18.23
N ALA A 115 4.56 0.92 -18.41
CA ALA A 115 5.61 -0.08 -18.60
C ALA A 115 5.83 -0.95 -17.35
N VAL A 116 5.89 -0.33 -16.16
CA VAL A 116 5.99 -1.04 -14.87
C VAL A 116 4.75 -1.89 -14.65
N ARG A 117 3.55 -1.35 -14.89
CA ARG A 117 2.28 -2.08 -14.80
C ARG A 117 2.27 -3.30 -15.73
N ALA A 118 2.66 -3.14 -16.99
CA ALA A 118 2.74 -4.24 -17.94
C ALA A 118 3.79 -5.28 -17.52
N PHE A 119 4.88 -4.83 -16.90
CA PHE A 119 5.91 -5.70 -16.36
C PHE A 119 5.39 -6.51 -15.15
N ILE A 120 4.83 -5.87 -14.12
CA ILE A 120 4.45 -6.56 -12.88
C ILE A 120 3.16 -7.38 -12.98
N THR A 121 2.25 -7.06 -13.91
CA THR A 121 0.97 -7.78 -14.08
C THR A 121 1.12 -9.30 -14.23
N PRO A 122 1.96 -9.83 -15.14
CA PRO A 122 2.16 -11.28 -15.25
C PRO A 122 2.70 -11.89 -13.96
N MET A 123 3.59 -11.21 -13.25
CA MET A 123 4.09 -11.69 -11.96
C MET A 123 2.98 -11.82 -10.93
N ILE A 124 2.14 -10.79 -10.79
CA ILE A 124 0.99 -10.83 -9.88
C ILE A 124 0.03 -11.96 -10.26
N SER A 125 -0.20 -12.17 -11.55
CA SER A 125 -1.03 -13.29 -12.01
C SER A 125 -0.44 -14.65 -11.65
N THR A 126 0.88 -14.84 -11.72
CA THR A 126 1.50 -16.12 -11.33
C THR A 126 1.48 -16.35 -9.82
N LEU A 127 1.43 -15.29 -9.01
CA LEU A 127 1.34 -15.39 -7.55
C LEU A 127 0.02 -15.99 -7.08
N SER A 128 -1.04 -15.99 -7.90
CA SER A 128 -2.28 -16.70 -7.57
C SER A 128 -2.07 -18.21 -7.43
N ILE A 129 -0.96 -18.78 -7.92
CA ILE A 129 -0.61 -20.19 -7.69
C ILE A 129 -0.33 -20.46 -6.21
N MET A 130 0.16 -19.45 -5.48
CA MET A 130 0.43 -19.59 -4.04
C MET A 130 -0.84 -19.85 -3.23
N THR A 131 -2.02 -19.42 -3.71
CA THR A 131 -3.30 -19.71 -3.02
C THR A 131 -3.69 -21.19 -3.05
N LEU A 132 -2.90 -22.04 -3.74
CA LEU A 132 -3.08 -23.48 -3.74
C LEU A 132 -2.35 -24.18 -2.59
N ALA A 133 -1.44 -23.48 -1.89
CA ALA A 133 -0.81 -24.03 -0.70
C ALA A 133 -1.82 -24.18 0.43
N GLU A 134 -1.72 -25.28 1.17
CA GLU A 134 -2.43 -25.47 2.43
C GLU A 134 -1.88 -24.51 3.51
N ASP A 135 -2.78 -24.01 4.35
CA ASP A 135 -2.45 -23.06 5.41
C ASP A 135 -1.39 -23.62 6.37
N GLY A 136 -0.27 -22.90 6.51
CA GLY A 136 0.85 -23.29 7.38
C GLY A 136 1.75 -24.42 6.86
N SER A 137 1.53 -24.93 5.65
CA SER A 137 2.36 -25.98 5.05
C SER A 137 3.69 -25.42 4.53
N GLU A 138 4.77 -25.59 5.29
CA GLU A 138 6.10 -25.06 4.92
C GLU A 138 6.62 -25.62 3.58
N VAL A 139 6.39 -26.91 3.32
CA VAL A 139 6.87 -27.58 2.10
C VAL A 139 6.14 -27.08 0.86
N GLU A 140 4.84 -26.84 0.96
CA GLU A 140 4.04 -26.35 -0.17
C GLU A 140 4.31 -24.89 -0.45
N VAL A 141 4.37 -24.04 0.58
CA VAL A 141 4.73 -22.62 0.41
C VAL A 141 6.13 -22.48 -0.21
N LEU A 142 7.10 -23.28 0.23
CA LEU A 142 8.43 -23.31 -0.39
C LEU A 142 8.40 -23.85 -1.82
N GLY A 143 7.73 -24.98 -2.05
CA GLY A 143 7.66 -25.63 -3.36
C GLY A 143 6.96 -24.77 -4.40
N LEU A 144 5.80 -24.23 -4.07
CA LEU A 144 5.06 -23.30 -4.92
C LEU A 144 5.79 -21.98 -5.06
N GLY A 145 6.40 -21.44 -3.99
CA GLY A 145 7.20 -20.22 -4.04
C GLY A 145 8.36 -20.31 -5.03
N ILE A 146 9.15 -21.39 -4.96
CA ILE A 146 10.23 -21.67 -5.91
C ILE A 146 9.68 -21.84 -7.33
N SER A 147 8.55 -22.54 -7.48
CA SER A 147 7.90 -22.74 -8.78
C SER A 147 7.44 -21.42 -9.42
N VAL A 148 6.85 -20.51 -8.63
CA VAL A 148 6.43 -19.18 -9.08
C VAL A 148 7.63 -18.33 -9.46
N ILE A 149 8.71 -18.33 -8.67
CA ILE A 149 9.95 -17.62 -9.02
C ILE A 149 10.53 -18.15 -10.34
N ALA A 150 10.62 -19.47 -10.49
CA ALA A 150 11.11 -20.10 -11.71
C ALA A 150 10.23 -19.77 -12.92
N LEU A 151 8.90 -19.79 -12.76
CA LEU A 151 7.94 -19.43 -13.80
C LEU A 151 8.08 -17.96 -14.24
N ASN A 152 8.24 -17.04 -13.28
CA ASN A 152 8.50 -15.64 -13.56
C ASN A 152 9.78 -15.46 -14.36
N LEU A 153 10.90 -16.01 -13.87
CA LEU A 153 12.20 -15.93 -14.56
C LEU A 153 12.11 -16.51 -15.98
N ALA A 154 11.46 -17.67 -16.13
CA ALA A 154 11.26 -18.28 -17.44
C ALA A 154 10.46 -17.36 -18.37
N MET A 155 9.39 -16.74 -17.90
CA MET A 155 8.57 -15.84 -18.70
C MET A 155 9.33 -14.57 -19.10
N TYR A 156 10.02 -13.92 -18.16
CA TYR A 156 10.79 -12.69 -18.41
C TYR A 156 12.02 -12.90 -19.29
N ILE A 157 12.54 -14.12 -19.39
CA ILE A 157 13.64 -14.45 -20.32
C ILE A 157 13.07 -14.90 -21.67
N ALA A 158 12.09 -15.80 -21.67
CA ALA A 158 11.55 -16.41 -22.88
C ALA A 158 10.86 -15.39 -23.79
N ALA A 159 10.01 -14.51 -23.23
CA ALA A 159 9.26 -13.56 -24.05
C ALA A 159 10.20 -12.59 -24.81
N PRO A 160 11.16 -11.90 -24.15
CA PRO A 160 12.14 -11.08 -24.86
C PRO A 160 13.02 -11.86 -25.83
N ALA A 161 13.45 -13.09 -25.49
CA ALA A 161 14.26 -13.91 -26.37
C ALA A 161 13.53 -14.28 -27.67
N LEU A 162 12.26 -14.66 -27.59
CA LEU A 162 11.43 -14.98 -28.75
C LEU A 162 11.17 -13.74 -29.63
N ILE A 163 10.90 -12.58 -29.01
CA ILE A 163 10.76 -11.31 -29.73
C ILE A 163 12.06 -10.97 -30.45
N GLY A 164 13.20 -11.04 -29.75
CA GLY A 164 14.53 -10.78 -30.32
C GLY A 164 14.85 -11.71 -31.48
N PHE A 165 14.58 -13.02 -31.35
CA PHE A 165 14.76 -13.99 -32.42
C PHE A 165 13.88 -13.69 -33.64
N LYS A 166 12.61 -13.33 -33.43
CA LYS A 166 11.68 -12.99 -34.50
C LYS A 166 12.10 -11.72 -35.24
N VAL A 167 12.55 -10.69 -34.51
CA VAL A 167 13.09 -9.45 -35.08
C VAL A 167 14.36 -9.74 -35.88
N HIS A 168 15.31 -10.50 -35.31
CA HIS A 168 16.53 -10.90 -36.00
C HIS A 168 16.24 -11.68 -37.29
N LYS A 169 15.31 -12.64 -37.24
CA LYS A 169 14.88 -13.41 -38.41
C LYS A 169 14.21 -12.52 -39.46
N SER A 170 13.37 -11.56 -39.06
CA SER A 170 12.73 -10.61 -39.98
C SER A 170 13.74 -9.69 -40.66
N LEU A 171 14.72 -9.18 -39.90
CA LEU A 171 15.81 -8.37 -40.44
C LEU A 171 16.70 -9.17 -41.40
N LYS A 172 17.02 -10.41 -41.06
CA LYS A 172 17.78 -11.32 -41.94
C LYS A 172 17.02 -11.71 -43.20
N SER A 173 15.70 -11.86 -43.13
CA SER A 173 14.87 -12.21 -44.30
C SER A 173 14.61 -11.03 -45.25
N ARG A 174 14.83 -9.79 -44.81
CA ARG A 174 14.70 -8.57 -45.62
C ARG A 174 16.02 -8.14 -46.27
N LYS A 175 17.12 -8.83 -45.97
CA LYS A 175 18.47 -8.55 -46.47
C LYS A 175 18.88 -9.68 -47.41
#